data_AF-A0A838S7K3-F1
#
_entry.id   AF-A0A838S7K3-F1
#
_cell.length_a   1.000
_cell.length_b   1.000
_cell.length_c   1.000
_cell.angle_alpha   90.00
_cell.angle_beta   90.00
_cell.angle_gamma   90.00
#
_symmetry.space_group_name_H-M   'P 1'
#
loop_
_entity.id
_entity.type
_entity.pdbx_description
1 polymer ?
#
loop_
_entity_poly.entity_id
_entity_poly.type
_entity_poly.pdbx_seq_one_letter_code
_entity_poly.pdbx_strand_id
1 'polypeptide(L)'
;RQGFKAGVSQFAPTGWLESSRYDMTMLGWLKKASHVVVTMDHATIDENVVVSYRTDRGPETGWTTLGTITAQGQTYLYLDPNGDGAPEGLAFEWFQFRWDFARGADPSQTPIMRAFSFHFRKIPQPAESFTITIALSPEEDNAQSADIIRARLKRLSEAEEFLTLVHRDQHYRGDLTSTSGSDGTGEENAGQRVLTFVSLPVRTGSAS
;
A
#
# COMPACT_ATOMS: atom_id res chain seq x y z
N ARG A 1 42.43 -4.12 5.56
CA ARG A 1 42.08 -5.36 4.83
C ARG A 1 40.96 -6.06 5.57
N GLN A 2 39.82 -6.29 4.92
CA GLN A 2 38.59 -6.74 5.59
C GLN A 2 38.66 -8.23 5.93
N GLY A 3 39.27 -9.07 5.09
CA GLY A 3 39.45 -10.50 5.39
C GLY A 3 40.16 -10.73 6.73
N PHE A 4 41.23 -9.96 6.98
CA PHE A 4 41.93 -9.98 8.27
C PHE A 4 41.05 -9.53 9.44
N LYS A 5 40.20 -8.51 9.26
CA LYS A 5 39.26 -8.06 10.31
C LYS A 5 38.13 -9.06 10.55
N ALA A 6 37.71 -9.80 9.52
CA ALA A 6 36.66 -10.81 9.59
C ALA A 6 37.17 -12.19 10.03
N GLY A 7 38.50 -12.37 10.18
CA GLY A 7 39.10 -13.67 10.50
C GLY A 7 39.04 -14.68 9.34
N VAL A 8 38.82 -14.21 8.11
CA VAL A 8 38.70 -15.04 6.91
C VAL A 8 39.93 -14.83 6.02
N SER A 9 40.53 -15.91 5.53
CA SER A 9 41.73 -15.81 4.68
C SER A 9 41.41 -15.20 3.31
N GLN A 10 40.25 -15.54 2.72
CA GLN A 10 39.81 -15.09 1.40
C GLN A 10 38.28 -15.06 1.31
N PHE A 11 37.71 -14.01 0.73
CA PHE A 11 36.28 -13.98 0.40
C PHE A 11 35.99 -14.72 -0.91
N ALA A 12 34.78 -15.26 -1.06
CA ALA A 12 34.34 -15.82 -2.34
C ALA A 12 34.33 -14.75 -3.44
N PRO A 13 34.64 -15.08 -4.71
CA PRO A 13 34.62 -14.11 -5.81
C PRO A 13 33.24 -13.45 -6.02
N THR A 14 32.18 -14.24 -5.81
CA THR A 14 30.79 -13.81 -5.89
C THR A 14 29.96 -14.43 -4.78
N GLY A 15 28.90 -13.76 -4.37
CA GLY A 15 27.90 -14.30 -3.46
C GLY A 15 26.55 -13.65 -3.72
N TRP A 16 25.47 -14.24 -3.19
CA TRP A 16 24.15 -13.66 -3.33
C TRP A 16 23.36 -13.77 -2.04
N LEU A 17 22.46 -12.82 -1.84
CA LEU A 17 21.45 -12.80 -0.79
C LEU A 17 20.09 -12.58 -1.46
N GLU A 18 19.09 -13.33 -1.03
CA GLU A 18 17.71 -13.16 -1.47
C GLU A 18 16.83 -12.85 -0.26
N SER A 19 15.95 -11.87 -0.40
CA SER A 19 14.88 -11.65 0.59
C SER A 19 13.80 -12.71 0.41
N SER A 20 12.96 -12.91 1.43
CA SER A 20 11.68 -13.56 1.22
C SER A 20 10.78 -12.71 0.31
N ARG A 21 9.74 -13.33 -0.26
CA ARG A 21 8.63 -12.58 -0.84
C ARG A 21 7.93 -11.84 0.28
N TYR A 22 7.84 -10.52 0.16
CA TYR A 22 7.22 -9.67 1.16
C TYR A 22 6.12 -8.82 0.53
N ASP A 23 4.94 -8.87 1.13
CA ASP A 23 3.72 -8.19 0.71
C ASP A 23 3.46 -6.91 1.53
N MET A 24 4.41 -6.53 2.38
CA MET A 24 4.27 -5.42 3.34
C MET A 24 3.08 -5.62 4.29
N THR A 25 2.80 -6.87 4.68
CA THR A 25 1.71 -7.30 5.58
C THR A 25 0.29 -7.00 5.06
N MET A 26 0.15 -6.79 3.76
CA MET A 26 -1.13 -6.44 3.13
C MET A 26 -1.28 -7.13 1.77
N LEU A 27 -1.49 -8.44 1.80
CA LEU A 27 -1.80 -9.23 0.61
C LEU A 27 -3.09 -8.71 -0.07
N GLY A 28 -3.10 -8.65 -1.41
CA GLY A 28 -4.23 -8.16 -2.20
C GLY A 28 -4.43 -6.63 -2.20
N TRP A 29 -3.55 -5.88 -1.51
CA TRP A 29 -3.54 -4.42 -1.58
C TRP A 29 -2.45 -3.94 -2.52
N LEU A 30 -2.86 -3.10 -3.48
CA LEU A 30 -1.91 -2.46 -4.38
C LEU A 30 -1.10 -1.38 -3.65
N LYS A 31 0.20 -1.41 -3.87
CA LYS A 31 1.18 -0.46 -3.33
C LYS A 31 1.96 0.12 -4.50
N LYS A 32 2.57 1.29 -4.30
CA LYS A 32 3.42 1.93 -5.30
C LYS A 32 4.82 2.09 -4.73
N ALA A 33 5.77 1.38 -5.30
CA ALA A 33 7.18 1.44 -4.94
C ALA A 33 7.82 2.66 -5.60
N SER A 34 8.69 3.37 -4.88
CA SER A 34 9.38 4.56 -5.40
C SER A 34 10.85 4.26 -5.69
N HIS A 35 11.60 3.87 -4.67
CA HIS A 35 13.03 3.63 -4.77
C HIS A 35 13.52 2.75 -3.63
N VAL A 36 14.74 2.26 -3.78
CA VAL A 36 15.53 1.71 -2.68
C VAL A 36 16.72 2.63 -2.39
N VAL A 37 17.11 2.66 -1.12
CA VAL A 37 18.34 3.31 -0.67
C VAL A 37 19.26 2.22 -0.15
N VAL A 38 20.46 2.14 -0.71
CA VAL A 38 21.47 1.18 -0.28
C VAL A 38 22.69 1.94 0.19
N THR A 39 23.14 1.63 1.41
CA THR A 39 24.34 2.22 1.99
C THR A 39 25.47 1.21 1.93
N MET A 40 26.52 1.55 1.19
CA MET A 40 27.67 0.68 0.94
C MET A 40 28.95 1.22 1.55
N ASP A 41 29.73 0.33 2.14
CA ASP A 41 31.15 0.54 2.44
C ASP A 41 31.98 -0.30 1.47
N HIS A 42 33.13 0.24 1.05
CA HIS A 42 34.08 -0.45 0.20
C HIS A 42 33.55 -0.93 -1.16
N ALA A 43 32.48 -0.30 -1.67
CA ALA A 43 32.05 -0.49 -3.04
C ALA A 43 32.94 0.31 -4.01
N THR A 44 33.35 -0.34 -5.09
CA THR A 44 34.09 0.23 -6.22
C THR A 44 33.48 -0.31 -7.53
N ILE A 45 34.08 0.02 -8.68
CA ILE A 45 33.65 -0.57 -9.96
C ILE A 45 33.88 -2.09 -10.01
N ASP A 46 34.93 -2.58 -9.36
CA ASP A 46 35.30 -4.00 -9.32
C ASP A 46 34.65 -4.73 -8.12
N GLU A 47 34.54 -4.04 -6.99
CA GLU A 47 33.85 -4.49 -5.78
C GLU A 47 32.42 -3.92 -5.73
N ASN A 48 31.46 -4.57 -6.38
CA ASN A 48 30.12 -4.01 -6.55
C ASN A 48 29.00 -4.91 -6.04
N VAL A 49 27.81 -4.32 -5.88
CA VAL A 49 26.58 -5.05 -5.59
C VAL A 49 25.54 -4.75 -6.66
N VAL A 50 25.05 -5.79 -7.32
CA VAL A 50 23.91 -5.70 -8.24
C VAL A 50 22.64 -5.94 -7.43
N VAL A 51 21.73 -4.97 -7.47
CA VAL A 51 20.41 -5.08 -6.85
C VAL A 51 19.42 -5.46 -7.94
N SER A 52 18.74 -6.57 -7.74
CA SER A 52 17.70 -7.08 -8.63
C SER A 52 16.42 -7.32 -7.87
N TYR A 53 15.30 -7.33 -8.57
CA TYR A 53 13.99 -7.56 -7.98
C TYR A 53 13.05 -8.39 -8.84
N ARG A 54 12.00 -8.90 -8.21
CA ARG A 54 10.82 -9.46 -8.87
C ARG A 54 9.55 -9.06 -8.12
N THR A 55 8.44 -8.97 -8.84
CA THR A 55 7.13 -8.56 -8.33
C THR A 55 6.02 -9.42 -8.93
N ASP A 56 4.79 -9.27 -8.44
CA ASP A 56 3.57 -9.89 -8.99
C ASP A 56 3.30 -9.52 -10.46
N ARG A 57 3.84 -8.39 -10.92
CA ARG A 57 3.65 -7.89 -12.30
C ARG A 57 4.81 -8.20 -13.23
N GLY A 58 5.88 -8.80 -12.70
CA GLY A 58 7.05 -9.18 -13.48
C GLY A 58 6.97 -10.60 -14.03
N PRO A 59 7.94 -11.02 -14.86
CA PRO A 59 8.05 -12.40 -15.30
C PRO A 59 8.25 -13.34 -14.10
N GLU A 60 7.49 -14.45 -14.05
CA GLU A 60 7.50 -15.39 -12.90
C GLU A 60 8.87 -16.01 -12.61
N THR A 61 9.71 -16.17 -13.64
CA THR A 61 10.99 -16.89 -13.57
C THR A 61 12.21 -15.98 -13.75
N GLY A 62 12.05 -14.65 -13.77
CA GLY A 62 13.14 -13.70 -14.03
C GLY A 62 13.39 -12.71 -12.89
N TRP A 63 14.65 -12.31 -12.74
CA TRP A 63 15.04 -11.15 -11.93
C TRP A 63 15.22 -9.94 -12.84
N THR A 64 14.64 -8.80 -12.46
CA THR A 64 14.84 -7.51 -13.14
C THR A 64 15.93 -6.75 -12.40
N THR A 65 17.00 -6.39 -13.11
CA THR A 65 18.08 -5.58 -12.53
C THR A 65 17.56 -4.17 -12.25
N LEU A 66 17.65 -3.73 -11.00
CA LEU A 66 17.33 -2.36 -10.59
C LEU A 66 18.53 -1.43 -10.78
N GLY A 67 19.73 -1.93 -10.51
CA GLY A 67 20.97 -1.18 -10.72
C GLY A 67 22.18 -1.85 -10.09
N THR A 68 23.35 -1.32 -10.40
CA THR A 68 24.63 -1.77 -9.85
C THR A 68 25.23 -0.65 -9.03
N ILE A 69 25.65 -0.95 -7.81
CA ILE A 69 26.24 0.01 -6.88
C ILE A 69 27.75 -0.15 -6.94
N THR A 70 28.43 0.89 -7.45
CA THR A 70 29.87 0.90 -7.71
C THR A 70 30.64 1.94 -6.87
N ALA A 71 29.97 2.57 -5.90
CA ALA A 71 30.55 3.63 -5.08
C ALA A 71 30.14 3.49 -3.62
N GLN A 72 31.00 4.01 -2.74
CA GLN A 72 30.75 4.08 -1.31
C GLN A 72 29.70 5.15 -0.97
N GLY A 73 29.01 4.96 0.16
CA GLY A 73 27.97 5.86 0.64
C GLY A 73 26.57 5.41 0.23
N GLN A 74 25.65 6.37 0.14
CA GLN A 74 24.25 6.11 -0.18
C GLN A 74 24.02 6.18 -1.69
N THR A 75 23.42 5.11 -2.22
CA THR A 75 22.95 5.06 -3.61
C THR A 75 21.44 4.92 -3.62
N TYR A 76 20.79 5.76 -4.42
CA TYR A 76 19.34 5.74 -4.66
C TYR A 76 19.09 5.04 -5.99
N LEU A 77 18.35 3.92 -5.95
CA LEU A 77 17.94 3.23 -7.16
C LEU A 77 16.42 3.37 -7.30
N TYR A 78 16.01 4.19 -8.27
CA TYR A 78 14.62 4.49 -8.53
C TYR A 78 13.97 3.43 -9.40
N LEU A 79 12.71 3.11 -9.10
CA LEU A 79 11.91 2.23 -9.93
C LEU A 79 11.27 3.04 -11.05
N ASP A 80 11.93 3.02 -12.19
CA ASP A 80 11.52 3.70 -13.42
C ASP A 80 11.27 2.64 -14.50
N PRO A 81 10.04 2.08 -14.59
CA PRO A 81 9.75 1.04 -15.58
C PRO A 81 9.78 1.58 -17.03
N ASN A 82 9.62 2.89 -17.23
CA ASN A 82 9.60 3.51 -18.55
C ASN A 82 10.98 4.03 -19.00
N GLY A 83 11.90 4.21 -18.06
CA GLY A 83 13.28 4.61 -18.32
C GLY A 83 13.39 6.01 -18.91
N ASP A 84 12.38 6.86 -18.69
CA ASP A 84 12.30 8.21 -19.24
C ASP A 84 13.02 9.27 -18.37
N GLY A 85 13.61 8.82 -17.24
CA GLY A 85 14.30 9.69 -16.30
C GLY A 85 13.37 10.41 -15.33
N ALA A 86 12.06 10.17 -15.41
CA ALA A 86 11.05 10.64 -14.48
C ALA A 86 10.45 9.44 -13.73
N PRO A 87 11.10 8.95 -12.65
CA PRO A 87 10.75 7.68 -12.05
C PRO A 87 9.30 7.67 -11.53
N GLU A 88 8.39 7.02 -12.27
CA GLU A 88 6.98 7.04 -11.90
C GLU A 88 6.68 6.10 -10.73
N GLY A 89 7.56 5.15 -10.45
CA GLY A 89 7.37 4.11 -9.46
C GLY A 89 6.58 2.92 -9.99
N LEU A 90 6.81 1.75 -9.38
CA LEU A 90 6.22 0.48 -9.81
C LEU A 90 5.05 0.08 -8.89
N ALA A 91 3.89 -0.23 -9.48
CA ALA A 91 2.78 -0.79 -8.73
C ALA A 91 3.03 -2.28 -8.43
N PHE A 92 2.77 -2.71 -7.20
CA PHE A 92 3.03 -4.08 -6.75
C PHE A 92 2.08 -4.51 -5.62
N GLU A 93 1.88 -5.82 -5.49
CA GLU A 93 1.26 -6.45 -4.32
C GLU A 93 2.33 -7.07 -3.41
N TRP A 94 3.27 -7.81 -4.01
CA TRP A 94 4.42 -8.41 -3.35
C TRP A 94 5.72 -8.04 -4.07
N PHE A 95 6.80 -7.99 -3.29
CA PHE A 95 8.13 -7.67 -3.77
C PHE A 95 9.13 -8.69 -3.25
N GLN A 96 10.17 -8.96 -4.03
CA GLN A 96 11.33 -9.71 -3.57
C GLN A 96 12.60 -9.10 -4.15
N PHE A 97 13.63 -9.00 -3.33
CA PHE A 97 14.92 -8.47 -3.71
C PHE A 97 15.99 -9.57 -3.72
N ARG A 98 16.98 -9.36 -4.58
CA ARG A 98 18.20 -10.12 -4.63
C ARG A 98 19.38 -9.16 -4.71
N TRP A 99 20.43 -9.47 -3.97
CA TRP A 99 21.68 -8.75 -3.97
C TRP A 99 22.78 -9.70 -4.40
N ASP A 100 23.39 -9.44 -5.55
CA ASP A 100 24.55 -10.20 -6.04
C ASP A 100 25.81 -9.38 -5.74
N PHE A 101 26.68 -9.92 -4.91
CA PHE A 101 27.93 -9.31 -4.48
C PHE A 101 29.07 -9.80 -5.38
N ALA A 102 29.88 -8.86 -5.87
CA ALA A 102 31.10 -9.12 -6.61
C ALA A 102 32.29 -8.56 -5.83
N ARG A 103 33.29 -9.41 -5.58
CA ARG A 103 34.47 -9.10 -4.77
C ARG A 103 35.61 -8.47 -5.57
N GLY A 104 35.52 -8.44 -6.89
CA GLY A 104 36.65 -8.05 -7.73
C GLY A 104 37.86 -8.98 -7.61
N ALA A 105 39.02 -8.49 -8.04
CA ALA A 105 40.24 -9.28 -8.15
C ALA A 105 40.93 -9.56 -6.80
N ASP A 106 40.89 -8.63 -5.84
CA ASP A 106 41.58 -8.77 -4.54
C ASP A 106 40.81 -9.70 -3.59
N PRO A 107 41.37 -10.85 -3.19
CA PRO A 107 40.71 -11.79 -2.29
C PRO A 107 40.53 -11.33 -0.84
N SER A 108 41.19 -10.23 -0.46
CA SER A 108 41.14 -9.68 0.89
C SER A 108 40.12 -8.55 1.08
N GLN A 109 39.45 -8.15 -0.01
CA GLN A 109 38.42 -7.11 -0.05
C GLN A 109 37.07 -7.70 -0.44
N THR A 110 35.98 -7.01 -0.14
CA THR A 110 34.60 -7.33 -0.57
C THR A 110 33.73 -6.10 -0.33
N PRO A 111 32.71 -5.82 -1.16
CA PRO A 111 31.76 -4.76 -0.88
C PRO A 111 30.90 -5.13 0.34
N ILE A 112 30.66 -4.16 1.23
CA ILE A 112 29.87 -4.36 2.45
C ILE A 112 28.61 -3.53 2.38
N MET A 113 27.46 -4.19 2.33
CA MET A 113 26.15 -3.53 2.44
C MET A 113 25.81 -3.30 3.92
N ARG A 114 25.78 -2.03 4.34
CA ARG A 114 25.45 -1.65 5.74
C ARG A 114 23.97 -1.57 5.99
N ALA A 115 23.24 -1.05 5.02
CA ALA A 115 21.81 -0.83 5.14
C ALA A 115 21.14 -0.94 3.77
N PHE A 116 19.92 -1.47 3.81
CA PHE A 116 19.00 -1.51 2.69
C PHE A 116 17.66 -0.96 3.17
N SER A 117 17.09 -0.01 2.44
CA SER A 117 15.81 0.59 2.78
C SER A 117 14.93 0.64 1.53
N PHE A 118 13.73 0.10 1.64
CA PHE A 118 12.76 0.08 0.56
C PHE A 118 11.65 1.10 0.84
N HIS A 119 11.46 2.06 -0.07
CA HIS A 119 10.48 3.12 0.07
C HIS A 119 9.30 2.91 -0.90
N PHE A 120 8.11 2.87 -0.33
CA PHE A 120 6.85 2.68 -1.04
C PHE A 120 5.72 3.44 -0.36
N ARG A 121 4.64 3.69 -1.09
CA ARG A 121 3.37 4.18 -0.54
C ARG A 121 2.28 3.13 -0.71
N LYS A 122 1.40 3.04 0.28
CA LYS A 122 0.16 2.27 0.14
C LYS A 122 -0.81 3.06 -0.73
N ILE A 123 -1.43 2.43 -1.73
CA ILE A 123 -2.47 3.09 -2.52
C ILE A 123 -3.79 2.86 -1.76
N PRO A 124 -4.46 3.90 -1.26
CA PRO A 124 -5.79 3.72 -0.67
C PRO A 124 -6.72 3.18 -1.75
N GLN A 125 -7.55 2.21 -1.39
CA GLN A 125 -8.60 1.77 -2.30
C GLN A 125 -9.54 2.96 -2.55
N PRO A 126 -9.89 3.27 -3.81
CA PRO A 126 -10.78 4.39 -4.10
C PRO A 126 -12.18 4.06 -3.57
N ALA A 127 -12.49 4.51 -2.37
CA ALA A 127 -13.83 4.41 -1.78
C ALA A 127 -14.65 5.62 -2.22
N GLU A 128 -15.89 5.40 -2.66
CA GLU A 128 -16.83 6.49 -2.89
C GLU A 128 -17.49 6.85 -1.56
N SER A 129 -17.64 8.15 -1.29
CA SER A 129 -18.37 8.62 -0.11
C SER A 129 -19.65 9.31 -0.52
N PHE A 130 -20.74 8.90 0.10
CA PHE A 130 -22.07 9.47 -0.08
C PHE A 130 -22.44 10.22 1.19
N THR A 131 -22.78 11.51 1.04
CA THR A 131 -23.39 12.29 2.12
C THR A 131 -24.90 12.30 1.91
N ILE A 132 -25.63 11.60 2.77
CA ILE A 132 -27.08 11.48 2.69
C ILE A 132 -27.68 12.40 3.74
N THR A 133 -28.51 13.35 3.28
CA THR A 133 -29.29 14.21 4.16
C THR A 133 -30.72 13.70 4.21
N ILE A 134 -31.18 13.34 5.41
CA ILE A 134 -32.56 12.96 5.69
C ILE A 134 -33.21 14.12 6.45
N ALA A 135 -34.19 14.76 5.81
CA ALA A 135 -35.07 15.69 6.49
C ALA A 135 -36.09 14.88 7.31
N LEU A 136 -36.20 15.18 8.60
CA LEU A 136 -37.22 14.63 9.48
C LEU A 136 -38.37 15.62 9.53
N SER A 137 -39.48 15.27 8.86
CA SER A 137 -40.72 16.03 8.94
C SER A 137 -41.47 15.67 10.23
N PRO A 138 -42.19 16.63 10.86
CA PRO A 138 -43.11 16.33 11.95
C PRO A 138 -44.37 15.58 11.47
N GLU A 139 -44.69 15.65 10.17
CA GLU A 139 -45.72 14.82 9.53
C GLU A 139 -45.16 13.43 9.18
N GLU A 140 -45.99 12.39 9.23
CA GLU A 140 -45.59 11.03 8.89
C GLU A 140 -45.13 10.93 7.43
N ASP A 141 -43.82 10.96 7.20
CA ASP A 141 -43.24 10.65 5.90
C ASP A 141 -43.25 9.12 5.72
N ASN A 142 -43.97 8.62 4.70
CA ASN A 142 -44.15 7.20 4.42
C ASN A 142 -44.63 6.34 5.61
N ALA A 143 -45.56 6.86 6.42
CA ALA A 143 -46.13 6.18 7.60
C ALA A 143 -45.10 5.79 8.68
N GLN A 144 -43.96 6.48 8.72
CA GLN A 144 -42.96 6.32 9.78
C GLN A 144 -42.80 7.64 10.53
N SER A 145 -42.93 7.59 11.85
CA SER A 145 -42.61 8.73 12.70
C SER A 145 -41.10 9.01 12.69
N ALA A 146 -40.73 10.28 12.88
CA ALA A 146 -39.33 10.71 12.96
C ALA A 146 -38.51 9.91 14.00
N ASP A 147 -39.15 9.46 15.10
CA ASP A 147 -38.52 8.64 16.13
C ASP A 147 -38.15 7.23 15.65
N ILE A 148 -39.00 6.60 14.83
CA ILE A 148 -38.72 5.28 14.23
C ILE A 148 -37.54 5.39 13.28
N ILE A 149 -37.48 6.47 12.48
CA ILE A 149 -36.38 6.74 11.56
C ILE A 149 -35.08 6.95 12.35
N ARG A 150 -35.09 7.76 13.42
CA ARG A 150 -33.93 7.97 14.30
C ARG A 150 -33.44 6.66 14.92
N ALA A 151 -34.34 5.84 15.47
CA ALA A 151 -33.99 4.55 16.05
C ALA A 151 -33.42 3.57 15.02
N ARG A 152 -33.90 3.61 13.77
CA ARG A 152 -33.34 2.82 12.68
C ARG A 152 -31.94 3.29 12.29
N LEU A 153 -31.73 4.60 12.12
CA LEU A 153 -30.42 5.15 11.78
C LEU A 153 -29.37 4.87 12.85
N LYS A 154 -29.75 4.96 14.13
CA LYS A 154 -28.88 4.61 15.26
C LYS A 154 -28.48 3.13 15.21
N ARG A 155 -29.44 2.22 15.01
CA ARG A 155 -29.15 0.79 14.85
C ARG A 155 -28.23 0.50 13.68
N LEU A 156 -28.41 1.21 12.56
CA LEU A 156 -27.54 1.06 11.39
C LEU A 156 -26.12 1.57 11.66
N SER A 157 -25.95 2.63 12.45
CA SER A 157 -24.61 3.13 12.83
C SER A 157 -23.92 2.29 13.89
N GLU A 158 -24.68 1.53 14.68
CA GLU A 158 -24.16 0.60 15.69
C GLU A 158 -23.96 -0.81 15.12
N ALA A 159 -24.36 -1.05 13.87
CA ALA A 159 -24.21 -2.35 13.23
C ALA A 159 -22.74 -2.60 12.90
N GLU A 160 -22.22 -3.76 13.28
CA GLU A 160 -20.86 -4.23 12.93
C GLU A 160 -20.82 -4.87 11.52
N GLU A 161 -21.84 -4.64 10.71
CA GLU A 161 -22.03 -5.27 9.39
C GLU A 161 -21.99 -4.24 8.27
N PHE A 162 -21.52 -4.68 7.09
CA PHE A 162 -21.61 -3.84 5.90
C PHE A 162 -23.05 -3.64 5.46
N LEU A 163 -23.42 -2.40 5.22
CA LEU A 163 -24.74 -2.00 4.76
C LEU A 163 -24.76 -1.87 3.22
N THR A 164 -25.95 -2.05 2.65
CA THR A 164 -26.20 -1.81 1.23
C THR A 164 -26.93 -0.47 1.07
N LEU A 165 -26.30 0.47 0.39
CA LEU A 165 -26.91 1.71 -0.09
C LEU A 165 -27.40 1.49 -1.52
N VAL A 166 -28.67 1.79 -1.80
CA VAL A 166 -29.21 1.80 -3.16
C VAL A 166 -29.33 3.26 -3.62
N HIS A 167 -28.62 3.63 -4.68
CA HIS A 167 -28.69 4.96 -5.27
C HIS A 167 -28.77 4.85 -6.79
N ARG A 168 -29.84 5.38 -7.40
CA ARG A 168 -30.10 5.33 -8.86
C ARG A 168 -29.99 3.91 -9.43
N ASP A 169 -30.66 2.95 -8.79
CA ASP A 169 -30.65 1.51 -9.15
C ASP A 169 -29.28 0.82 -9.07
N GLN A 170 -28.26 1.50 -8.52
CA GLN A 170 -26.96 0.91 -8.24
C GLN A 170 -26.88 0.52 -6.76
N HIS A 171 -26.34 -0.67 -6.50
CA HIS A 171 -26.14 -1.21 -5.17
C HIS A 171 -24.69 -0.99 -4.73
N TYR A 172 -24.51 -0.21 -3.67
CA TYR A 172 -23.22 0.07 -3.06
C TYR A 172 -23.14 -0.65 -1.72
N ARG A 173 -22.09 -1.45 -1.51
CA ARG A 173 -21.79 -2.07 -0.22
C ARG A 173 -20.79 -1.20 0.52
N GLY A 174 -20.99 -0.95 1.81
CA GLY A 174 -20.14 -0.02 2.55
C GLY A 174 -20.48 0.08 4.02
N ASP A 175 -19.91 1.07 4.67
CA ASP A 175 -20.06 1.31 6.10
C ASP A 175 -20.61 2.72 6.38
N LEU A 176 -21.40 2.85 7.44
CA LEU A 176 -21.97 4.11 7.91
C LEU A 176 -21.05 4.74 8.95
N THR A 177 -20.11 5.55 8.47
CA THR A 177 -19.01 6.10 9.28
C THR A 177 -19.39 7.21 10.26
N SER A 178 -20.48 7.94 9.99
CA SER A 178 -20.96 8.99 10.90
C SER A 178 -22.44 9.27 10.73
N THR A 179 -23.08 9.58 11.85
CA THR A 179 -24.43 10.11 11.93
C THR A 179 -24.39 11.41 12.73
N SER A 180 -24.86 12.50 12.14
CA SER A 180 -24.88 13.82 12.77
C SER A 180 -26.18 14.54 12.41
N GLY A 181 -26.52 15.63 13.08
CA GLY A 181 -27.73 16.37 12.74
C GLY A 181 -28.21 17.32 13.82
N SER A 182 -29.30 18.01 13.50
CA SER A 182 -29.97 18.95 14.40
C SER A 182 -31.40 18.50 14.66
N ASP A 183 -31.86 18.71 15.89
CA ASP A 183 -33.23 18.46 16.30
C ASP A 183 -33.97 19.80 16.47
N GLY A 184 -35.26 19.79 16.12
CA GLY A 184 -36.20 20.82 16.58
C GLY A 184 -36.29 20.81 18.10
N THR A 185 -36.46 21.99 18.69
CA THR A 185 -36.61 22.16 20.14
C THR A 185 -38.09 22.28 20.51
N GLY A 186 -38.54 21.65 21.61
CA GLY A 186 -39.94 21.71 22.06
C GLY A 186 -40.73 20.42 21.74
N GLU A 187 -42.02 20.54 21.41
CA GLU A 187 -42.88 19.41 20.98
C GLU A 187 -42.74 19.09 19.47
N GLU A 188 -41.88 19.82 18.76
CA GLU A 188 -41.72 19.69 17.32
C GLU A 188 -40.68 18.61 16.98
N ASN A 189 -41.16 17.46 16.51
CA ASN A 189 -40.33 16.32 16.11
C ASN A 189 -39.64 16.50 14.74
N ALA A 190 -39.51 17.74 14.28
CA ALA A 190 -38.78 18.08 13.07
C ALA A 190 -37.26 18.03 13.28
N GLY A 191 -36.49 17.89 12.21
CA GLY A 191 -35.03 17.95 12.27
C GLY A 191 -34.35 17.51 11.00
N GLN A 192 -33.03 17.35 11.07
CA GLN A 192 -32.23 16.83 9.98
C GLN A 192 -31.23 15.82 10.53
N ARG A 193 -30.96 14.78 9.75
CA ARG A 193 -29.84 13.87 9.96
C ARG A 193 -28.97 13.83 8.72
N VAL A 194 -27.67 13.97 8.91
CA VAL A 194 -26.64 13.84 7.89
C VAL A 194 -25.86 12.57 8.19
N LEU A 195 -25.76 11.72 7.19
CA LEU A 195 -25.15 10.40 7.23
C LEU A 195 -23.99 10.37 6.23
N THR A 196 -22.85 9.83 6.65
CA THR A 196 -21.72 9.59 5.73
C THR A 196 -21.57 8.10 5.51
N PHE A 197 -21.87 7.65 4.30
CA PHE A 197 -21.67 6.27 3.87
C PHE A 197 -20.38 6.20 3.04
N VAL A 198 -19.50 5.25 3.37
CA VAL A 198 -18.26 4.99 2.62
C VAL A 198 -18.39 3.63 1.96
N SER A 199 -18.38 3.61 0.63
CA SER A 199 -18.48 2.37 -0.13
C SER A 199 -17.15 1.61 -0.11
N LEU A 200 -17.25 0.29 -0.06
CA LEU A 200 -16.13 -0.58 -0.34
C LEU A 200 -16.02 -0.74 -1.87
N PRO A 201 -14.84 -0.50 -2.45
CA PRO A 201 -14.59 -0.78 -3.87
C PRO A 201 -14.35 -2.28 -4.07
N VAL A 202 -15.35 -3.08 -3.75
CA VAL A 202 -15.39 -4.50 -4.13
C VAL A 202 -16.39 -4.59 -5.27
N ARG A 203 -15.93 -5.07 -6.44
CA ARG A 203 -16.85 -5.52 -7.49
C ARG A 203 -17.65 -6.68 -6.91
N THR A 204 -18.83 -6.40 -6.35
CA THR A 204 -19.84 -7.43 -6.17
C THR A 204 -20.21 -7.86 -7.57
N GLY A 205 -19.66 -9.01 -8.00
CA GLY A 205 -20.05 -9.61 -9.27
C GLY A 205 -21.56 -9.68 -9.30
N SER A 206 -22.16 -9.20 -10.39
CA SER A 206 -23.56 -9.53 -10.67
C SER A 206 -23.64 -11.05 -10.72
N ALA A 207 -24.24 -11.66 -9.71
CA ALA A 207 -24.73 -13.01 -9.83
C ALA A 207 -25.88 -12.94 -10.84
N SER A 208 -25.56 -13.20 -12.11
CA SER A 208 -26.53 -13.57 -13.13
C SER A 208 -26.90 -15.04 -12.95
#